data_AF-A0A9P6SE16-F1
#
_entry.id   AF-A0A9P6SE16-F1
#
_cell.length_a   1.000
_cell.length_b   1.000
_cell.length_c   1.000
_cell.angle_alpha   90.00
_cell.angle_beta   90.00
_cell.angle_gamma   90.00
#
_symmetry.space_group_name_H-M   'P 1'
#
loop_
_entity.id
_entity.type
_entity.pdbx_description
1 polymer ?
#
loop_
_entity_poly.entity_id
_entity_poly.type
_entity_poly.pdbx_seq_one_letter_code
_entity_poly.pdbx_strand_id
1 'polypeptide(L)'
;MRVEAQKHHPMFQKVLRDNPKRIGVRTAMRYRDMDELRYSFRSVMDYASQLFRHIHIVTADVGPETQQTPAWLSLQGDSPFRMVGHRSIFTNSSHLPSFNSLSIESHLIDIPDLTDIFLYLNDDIFLGKDLLPSDVWTPLYGYVFHMEASLLVPPTVRFFEPDAFEVGEWHSLQYSNYLLSQRFGPRHRAYIAHVIHVLSVSMLKEIQTIWPDEFIATSAHQFRGEGLGRDIHASFMMAHYVLERLRETQLESFWHYQLDRNQDGILDSKERARLIDMVREWNLNQDQPPQSRAHLIRPTSIQGHKAILSSIGIRMSGTTAYRQAGLDGYPFLLKDADTSKTIPLVSYKDKDGKNRNPQVPYMSYEKPQDRRCKLDLDFCFGHDFLDLTYETLPAEQSKRIFNRLAFKEFHCGDCLLEMLMQYPRGNGGMGAWMPADETSEAFASVVKKVERYNYVLGTSDYTFIALQSVPGAKKGLDGILSAWDNKAFFCINDDYPDDPVMEDQIQGIFKSFLDTRFTIASPWENDS
;
A
#
# COMPACT_ATOMS: atom_id res chain seq x y z
N MET A 1 -12.63 -14.45 -8.35
CA MET A 1 -13.34 -14.93 -9.55
C MET A 1 -14.82 -14.62 -9.40
N ARG A 2 -15.31 -13.76 -10.28
CA ARG A 2 -16.72 -13.39 -10.43
C ARG A 2 -17.36 -14.41 -11.37
N VAL A 3 -18.35 -15.17 -10.92
CA VAL A 3 -18.98 -16.16 -11.83
C VAL A 3 -20.47 -16.22 -11.64
N GLU A 4 -21.18 -16.34 -12.77
CA GLU A 4 -22.63 -16.50 -12.87
C GLU A 4 -23.18 -17.60 -11.95
N ALA A 5 -22.42 -18.68 -11.72
CA ALA A 5 -22.76 -19.73 -10.75
C ALA A 5 -22.95 -19.22 -9.32
N GLN A 6 -22.19 -18.20 -8.89
CA GLN A 6 -22.36 -17.56 -7.58
C GLN A 6 -23.69 -16.81 -7.50
N LYS A 7 -24.13 -16.15 -8.60
CA LYS A 7 -25.45 -15.52 -8.65
C LYS A 7 -26.54 -16.55 -8.39
N HIS A 8 -26.40 -17.79 -8.87
CA HIS A 8 -27.39 -18.85 -8.68
C HIS A 8 -27.30 -19.59 -7.33
N HIS A 9 -26.32 -19.29 -6.48
CA HIS A 9 -26.18 -19.95 -5.18
C HIS A 9 -27.44 -19.71 -4.30
N PRO A 10 -28.00 -20.72 -3.62
CA PRO A 10 -29.26 -20.57 -2.87
C PRO A 10 -29.23 -19.47 -1.81
N MET A 11 -28.09 -19.30 -1.13
CA MET A 11 -27.89 -18.21 -0.17
C MET A 11 -27.88 -16.84 -0.85
N PHE A 12 -27.19 -16.72 -2.00
CA PHE A 12 -27.15 -15.48 -2.75
C PHE A 12 -28.56 -15.12 -3.24
N GLN A 13 -29.25 -16.07 -3.85
CA GLN A 13 -30.64 -15.93 -4.29
C GLN A 13 -31.61 -15.62 -3.16
N LYS A 14 -31.39 -16.20 -1.96
CA LYS A 14 -32.17 -15.84 -0.77
C LYS A 14 -31.91 -14.39 -0.36
N VAL A 15 -30.65 -13.96 -0.28
CA VAL A 15 -30.30 -12.56 0.04
C VAL A 15 -30.91 -11.60 -0.98
N LEU A 16 -30.86 -11.92 -2.28
CA LEU A 16 -31.53 -11.16 -3.33
C LEU A 16 -33.06 -11.06 -3.08
N ARG A 17 -33.74 -12.19 -2.84
CA ARG A 17 -35.19 -12.22 -2.57
C ARG A 17 -35.59 -11.46 -1.31
N ASP A 18 -34.79 -11.58 -0.26
CA ASP A 18 -35.07 -10.95 1.04
C ASP A 18 -34.76 -9.44 1.02
N ASN A 19 -34.01 -8.96 0.01
CA ASN A 19 -33.58 -7.57 -0.12
C ASN A 19 -33.85 -6.99 -1.52
N PRO A 20 -35.09 -7.03 -2.05
CA PRO A 20 -35.38 -6.70 -3.45
C PRO A 20 -35.15 -5.23 -3.81
N LYS A 21 -35.12 -4.33 -2.81
CA LYS A 21 -34.77 -2.91 -2.99
C LYS A 21 -33.27 -2.62 -2.95
N ARG A 22 -32.45 -3.59 -2.54
CA ARG A 22 -30.98 -3.46 -2.41
C ARG A 22 -30.21 -4.05 -3.60
N ILE A 23 -30.91 -4.68 -4.54
CA ILE A 23 -30.34 -5.13 -5.81
C ILE A 23 -30.27 -3.92 -6.73
N GLY A 24 -29.27 -3.07 -6.50
CA GLY A 24 -28.92 -2.01 -7.43
C GLY A 24 -28.21 -2.57 -8.66
N VAL A 25 -28.10 -1.74 -9.69
CA VAL A 25 -27.33 -1.99 -10.91
C VAL A 25 -25.90 -2.46 -10.59
N ARG A 26 -25.30 -2.01 -9.49
CA ARG A 26 -23.94 -2.40 -9.09
C ARG A 26 -23.78 -3.82 -8.59
N THR A 27 -24.85 -4.45 -8.12
CA THR A 27 -24.78 -5.87 -7.71
C THR A 27 -24.66 -6.77 -8.94
N ALA A 28 -25.34 -6.45 -10.05
CA ALA A 28 -25.24 -7.23 -11.28
C ALA A 28 -23.83 -7.17 -11.91
N MET A 29 -23.19 -6.00 -11.87
CA MET A 29 -21.82 -5.75 -12.37
C MET A 29 -20.77 -6.61 -11.64
N ARG A 30 -20.86 -6.76 -10.32
CA ARG A 30 -19.85 -7.46 -9.51
C ARG A 30 -19.70 -8.96 -9.76
N TYR A 31 -20.67 -9.60 -10.42
CA TYR A 31 -20.68 -11.05 -10.61
C TYR A 31 -20.85 -11.47 -12.07
N ARG A 32 -20.66 -10.54 -13.02
CA ARG A 32 -20.55 -10.84 -14.45
C ARG A 32 -19.14 -11.39 -14.76
N ASP A 33 -19.05 -12.23 -15.78
CA ASP A 33 -17.81 -12.76 -16.32
C ASP A 33 -17.74 -12.39 -17.81
N MET A 34 -16.61 -11.85 -18.26
CA MET A 34 -16.30 -11.52 -19.65
C MET A 34 -14.95 -12.12 -20.07
N ASP A 35 -14.60 -13.29 -19.52
CA ASP A 35 -13.32 -13.98 -19.70
C ASP A 35 -12.10 -13.21 -19.13
N GLU A 36 -12.30 -12.19 -18.29
CA GLU A 36 -11.20 -11.35 -17.79
C GLU A 36 -10.10 -12.17 -17.14
N LEU A 37 -10.49 -13.15 -16.30
CA LEU A 37 -9.53 -14.01 -15.63
C LEU A 37 -8.68 -14.83 -16.62
N ARG A 38 -9.27 -15.31 -17.72
CA ARG A 38 -8.56 -16.09 -18.75
C ARG A 38 -7.47 -15.24 -19.40
N TYR A 39 -7.77 -13.99 -19.72
CA TYR A 39 -6.82 -13.10 -20.38
C TYR A 39 -5.85 -12.43 -19.40
N SER A 40 -6.28 -12.15 -18.16
CA SER A 40 -5.39 -11.73 -17.06
C SER A 40 -4.34 -12.82 -16.84
N PHE A 41 -4.76 -14.09 -16.83
CA PHE A 41 -3.88 -15.24 -16.80
C PHE A 41 -2.90 -15.30 -17.97
N ARG A 42 -3.35 -15.14 -19.22
CA ARG A 42 -2.45 -15.05 -20.39
C ARG A 42 -1.40 -13.97 -20.19
N SER A 43 -1.83 -12.79 -19.72
CA SER A 43 -0.90 -11.67 -19.45
C SER A 43 0.17 -12.02 -18.42
N VAL A 44 -0.19 -12.76 -17.36
CA VAL A 44 0.77 -13.23 -16.35
C VAL A 44 1.74 -14.25 -16.94
N MET A 45 1.27 -15.16 -17.79
CA MET A 45 2.13 -16.15 -18.45
C MET A 45 3.09 -15.51 -19.45
N ASP A 46 2.62 -14.52 -20.21
CA ASP A 46 3.42 -13.78 -21.20
C ASP A 46 4.50 -12.93 -20.53
N TYR A 47 4.16 -12.25 -19.43
CA TYR A 47 4.99 -11.18 -18.89
C TYR A 47 5.65 -11.46 -17.53
N ALA A 48 5.22 -12.50 -16.80
CA ALA A 48 5.68 -12.76 -15.44
C ALA A 48 5.96 -14.24 -15.14
N SER A 49 5.91 -15.14 -16.12
CA SER A 49 6.07 -16.59 -15.93
C SER A 49 7.34 -17.03 -15.19
N GLN A 50 8.40 -16.24 -15.30
CA GLN A 50 9.67 -16.48 -14.61
C GLN A 50 9.68 -16.12 -13.11
N LEU A 51 8.65 -15.43 -12.60
CA LEU A 51 8.60 -14.94 -11.21
C LEU A 51 8.05 -15.94 -10.21
N PHE A 52 7.33 -16.96 -10.68
CA PHE A 52 6.59 -17.87 -9.81
C PHE A 52 6.87 -19.32 -10.16
N ARG A 53 6.74 -20.17 -9.14
CA ARG A 53 6.70 -21.63 -9.29
C ARG A 53 5.26 -22.14 -9.32
N HIS A 54 4.39 -21.50 -8.54
CA HIS A 54 2.98 -21.85 -8.41
C HIS A 54 2.11 -20.62 -8.56
N ILE A 55 0.97 -20.79 -9.23
CA ILE A 55 -0.13 -19.81 -9.26
C ILE A 55 -1.31 -20.43 -8.53
N HIS A 56 -1.76 -19.79 -7.46
CA HIS A 56 -2.91 -20.21 -6.69
C HIS A 56 -4.15 -19.47 -7.21
N ILE A 57 -5.11 -20.20 -7.75
CA ILE A 57 -6.36 -19.64 -8.25
C ILE A 57 -7.42 -19.83 -7.16
N VAL A 58 -7.72 -18.74 -6.45
CA VAL A 58 -8.68 -18.73 -5.35
C VAL A 58 -10.09 -18.60 -5.90
N THR A 59 -10.95 -19.58 -5.60
CA THR A 59 -12.31 -19.67 -6.14
C THR A 59 -13.33 -20.01 -5.07
N ALA A 60 -14.59 -19.64 -5.37
CA ALA A 60 -15.70 -19.99 -4.51
C ALA A 60 -16.06 -21.47 -4.62
N ASP A 61 -16.76 -21.94 -3.59
CA ASP A 61 -17.40 -23.25 -3.57
C ASP A 61 -18.80 -23.16 -4.19
N VAL A 62 -19.11 -24.04 -5.15
CA VAL A 62 -20.44 -24.11 -5.80
C VAL A 62 -21.35 -25.18 -5.20
N GLY A 63 -20.86 -25.93 -4.21
CA GLY A 63 -21.62 -26.91 -3.45
C GLY A 63 -20.86 -27.41 -2.22
N PRO A 64 -21.46 -28.33 -1.43
CA PRO A 64 -20.87 -28.84 -0.19
C PRO A 64 -19.51 -29.50 -0.35
N GLU A 65 -19.13 -29.96 -1.54
CA GLU A 65 -17.83 -30.58 -1.85
C GLU A 65 -17.27 -30.19 -3.22
N THR A 66 -17.88 -29.20 -3.88
CA THR A 66 -17.51 -28.84 -5.25
C THR A 66 -16.87 -27.46 -5.28
N GLN A 67 -15.58 -27.44 -5.61
CA GLN A 67 -14.86 -26.20 -5.88
C GLN A 67 -15.11 -25.76 -7.33
N GLN A 68 -15.27 -24.44 -7.52
CA GLN A 68 -15.32 -23.87 -8.85
C GLN A 68 -13.98 -23.97 -9.58
N THR A 69 -14.02 -24.48 -10.80
CA THR A 69 -12.86 -24.54 -11.72
C THR A 69 -13.27 -23.98 -13.09
N PRO A 70 -12.48 -23.06 -13.69
CA PRO A 70 -12.79 -22.55 -15.03
C PRO A 70 -12.76 -23.65 -16.08
N ALA A 71 -13.78 -23.69 -16.95
CA ALA A 71 -13.89 -24.70 -18.00
C ALA A 71 -12.75 -24.64 -19.03
N TRP A 72 -12.18 -23.45 -19.24
CA TRP A 72 -11.04 -23.25 -20.13
C TRP A 72 -9.72 -23.73 -19.52
N LEU A 73 -9.62 -23.95 -18.20
CA LEU A 73 -8.35 -24.27 -17.53
C LEU A 73 -8.04 -25.78 -17.60
N SER A 74 -6.84 -26.11 -18.06
CA SER A 74 -6.27 -27.45 -18.03
C SER A 74 -5.32 -27.60 -16.83
N LEU A 75 -5.63 -28.55 -15.95
CA LEU A 75 -4.81 -28.91 -14.80
C LEU A 75 -3.98 -30.20 -15.03
N GLN A 76 -3.77 -30.59 -16.29
CA GLN A 76 -3.02 -31.80 -16.63
C GLN A 76 -1.51 -31.57 -16.58
N GLY A 77 -0.74 -32.66 -16.44
CA GLY A 77 0.73 -32.63 -16.44
C GLY A 77 1.34 -31.90 -15.24
N ASP A 78 2.52 -31.30 -15.46
CA ASP A 78 3.25 -30.51 -14.45
C ASP A 78 2.74 -29.06 -14.37
N SER A 79 1.43 -28.88 -14.37
CA SER A 79 0.77 -27.59 -14.29
C SER A 79 1.21 -26.80 -13.05
N PRO A 80 1.65 -25.53 -13.19
CA PRO A 80 2.01 -24.69 -12.05
C PRO A 80 0.78 -24.20 -11.28
N PHE A 81 -0.45 -24.51 -11.73
CA PHE A 81 -1.68 -24.01 -11.12
C PHE A 81 -2.17 -24.89 -9.99
N ARG A 82 -2.63 -24.22 -8.93
CA ARG A 82 -3.26 -24.83 -7.77
C ARG A 82 -4.61 -24.18 -7.56
N MET A 83 -5.68 -24.95 -7.70
CA MET A 83 -7.01 -24.50 -7.35
C MET A 83 -7.14 -24.43 -5.83
N VAL A 84 -7.59 -23.31 -5.29
CA VAL A 84 -7.78 -23.09 -3.85
C VAL A 84 -9.20 -22.65 -3.56
N GLY A 85 -9.99 -23.51 -2.91
CA GLY A 85 -11.38 -23.20 -2.57
C GLY A 85 -11.47 -22.37 -1.30
N HIS A 86 -12.47 -21.49 -1.18
CA HIS A 86 -12.68 -20.69 0.03
C HIS A 86 -12.72 -21.55 1.31
N ARG A 87 -13.37 -22.73 1.29
CA ARG A 87 -13.38 -23.69 2.41
C ARG A 87 -12.00 -24.07 2.97
N SER A 88 -10.96 -24.01 2.15
CA SER A 88 -9.62 -24.48 2.50
C SER A 88 -8.81 -23.44 3.24
N ILE A 89 -9.22 -22.16 3.17
CA ILE A 89 -8.50 -21.02 3.75
C ILE A 89 -9.32 -20.32 4.84
N PHE A 90 -10.66 -20.40 4.81
CA PHE A 90 -11.49 -19.86 5.88
C PHE A 90 -11.43 -20.76 7.12
N THR A 91 -10.83 -20.24 8.19
CA THR A 91 -10.70 -20.94 9.48
C THR A 91 -12.04 -21.20 10.15
N ASN A 92 -13.03 -20.32 9.94
CA ASN A 92 -14.40 -20.52 10.39
C ASN A 92 -15.33 -20.80 9.20
N SER A 93 -15.78 -22.03 9.08
CA SER A 93 -16.71 -22.45 8.01
C SER A 93 -18.08 -21.76 8.08
N SER A 94 -18.48 -21.19 9.23
CA SER A 94 -19.74 -20.46 9.33
C SER A 94 -19.73 -19.11 8.61
N HIS A 95 -18.55 -18.62 8.21
CA HIS A 95 -18.40 -17.40 7.42
C HIS A 95 -18.61 -17.65 5.92
N LEU A 96 -18.79 -18.90 5.51
CA LEU A 96 -18.98 -19.28 4.12
C LEU A 96 -20.45 -19.49 3.74
N PRO A 97 -20.79 -19.30 2.45
CA PRO A 97 -19.96 -18.71 1.39
C PRO A 97 -19.70 -17.22 1.62
N SER A 98 -18.59 -16.72 1.08
CA SER A 98 -18.30 -15.30 1.04
C SER A 98 -18.28 -14.80 -0.40
N PHE A 99 -18.93 -13.65 -0.62
CA PHE A 99 -18.98 -12.88 -1.87
C PHE A 99 -18.28 -11.52 -1.73
N ASN A 100 -17.62 -11.30 -0.59
CA ASN A 100 -16.89 -10.09 -0.28
C ASN A 100 -15.40 -10.33 -0.54
N SER A 101 -14.82 -9.64 -1.53
CA SER A 101 -13.39 -9.81 -1.81
C SER A 101 -12.53 -9.47 -0.60
N LEU A 102 -12.93 -8.52 0.26
CA LEU A 102 -12.15 -8.13 1.44
C LEU A 102 -12.12 -9.24 2.50
N SER A 103 -13.25 -9.93 2.68
CA SER A 103 -13.35 -11.16 3.50
C SER A 103 -12.43 -12.25 2.93
N ILE A 104 -12.46 -12.51 1.62
CA ILE A 104 -11.60 -13.51 0.96
C ILE A 104 -10.11 -13.12 1.05
N GLU A 105 -9.79 -11.87 0.77
CA GLU A 105 -8.45 -11.28 0.81
C GLU A 105 -7.83 -11.39 2.21
N SER A 106 -8.66 -11.33 3.26
CA SER A 106 -8.23 -11.48 4.65
C SER A 106 -7.68 -12.88 4.98
N HIS A 107 -7.94 -13.87 4.11
CA HIS A 107 -7.51 -15.27 4.22
C HIS A 107 -6.43 -15.69 3.22
N LEU A 108 -5.89 -14.79 2.39
CA LEU A 108 -4.89 -15.18 1.39
C LEU A 108 -3.64 -15.81 2.01
N ILE A 109 -3.28 -15.44 3.23
CA ILE A 109 -2.12 -15.99 3.92
C ILE A 109 -2.32 -17.40 4.48
N ASP A 110 -3.55 -17.90 4.44
CA ASP A 110 -3.92 -19.26 4.84
C ASP A 110 -3.84 -20.24 3.66
N ILE A 111 -3.50 -19.76 2.45
CA ILE A 111 -3.27 -20.60 1.27
C ILE A 111 -2.11 -21.59 1.54
N PRO A 112 -2.33 -22.91 1.38
CA PRO A 112 -1.26 -23.89 1.52
C PRO A 112 -0.15 -23.69 0.48
N ASP A 113 1.10 -23.87 0.89
CA ASP A 113 2.30 -23.76 0.04
C ASP A 113 2.52 -22.35 -0.56
N LEU A 114 1.98 -21.31 0.08
CA LEU A 114 2.26 -19.93 -0.29
C LEU A 114 3.64 -19.50 0.23
N THR A 115 4.47 -18.93 -0.64
CA THR A 115 5.76 -18.32 -0.24
C THR A 115 5.55 -17.09 0.62
N ASP A 116 6.53 -16.74 1.48
CA ASP A 116 6.38 -15.57 2.34
C ASP A 116 6.06 -14.33 1.52
N ILE A 117 6.84 -14.06 0.47
CA ILE A 117 6.59 -12.98 -0.48
C ILE A 117 5.83 -13.56 -1.66
N PHE A 118 4.67 -13.00 -1.97
CA PHE A 118 3.81 -13.45 -3.06
C PHE A 118 3.19 -12.25 -3.78
N LEU A 119 2.71 -12.49 -4.99
CA LEU A 119 2.05 -11.49 -5.81
C LEU A 119 0.55 -11.76 -5.85
N TYR A 120 -0.24 -10.70 -5.67
CA TYR A 120 -1.69 -10.74 -5.67
C TYR A 120 -2.24 -9.87 -6.79
N LEU A 121 -3.21 -10.42 -7.53
CA LEU A 121 -3.94 -9.73 -8.58
C LEU A 121 -5.41 -10.16 -8.54
N ASN A 122 -6.30 -9.19 -8.79
CA ASN A 122 -7.68 -9.46 -9.16
C ASN A 122 -7.76 -9.89 -10.65
N ASP A 123 -8.92 -10.40 -11.06
CA ASP A 123 -9.20 -10.82 -12.45
C ASP A 123 -9.23 -9.66 -13.45
N ASP A 124 -9.45 -8.44 -12.99
CA ASP A 124 -9.49 -7.21 -13.80
C ASP A 124 -8.11 -6.55 -14.03
N ILE A 125 -7.02 -7.14 -13.52
CA ILE A 125 -5.65 -6.63 -13.68
C ILE A 125 -4.91 -7.41 -14.76
N PHE A 126 -4.29 -6.68 -15.69
CA PHE A 126 -3.53 -7.23 -16.80
C PHE A 126 -2.11 -6.66 -16.86
N LEU A 127 -1.16 -7.50 -17.26
CA LEU A 127 0.23 -7.12 -17.52
C LEU A 127 0.41 -6.79 -19.00
N GLY A 128 1.23 -5.78 -19.29
CA GLY A 128 1.57 -5.38 -20.65
C GLY A 128 3.07 -5.40 -20.96
N LYS A 129 3.91 -5.65 -19.96
CA LYS A 129 5.38 -5.69 -20.06
C LYS A 129 5.99 -6.71 -19.11
N ASP A 130 7.14 -7.24 -19.51
CA ASP A 130 7.93 -8.16 -18.71
C ASP A 130 8.22 -7.60 -17.32
N LEU A 131 7.98 -8.44 -16.32
CA LEU A 131 8.36 -8.20 -14.93
C LEU A 131 9.54 -9.08 -14.55
N LEU A 132 10.45 -8.49 -13.79
CA LEU A 132 11.55 -9.15 -13.09
C LEU A 132 11.36 -9.00 -11.57
N PRO A 133 12.08 -9.78 -10.73
CA PRO A 133 11.95 -9.67 -9.29
C PRO A 133 12.12 -8.23 -8.80
N SER A 134 13.03 -7.46 -9.41
CA SER A 134 13.24 -6.05 -9.11
C SER A 134 12.01 -5.15 -9.26
N ASP A 135 10.98 -5.56 -10.00
CA ASP A 135 9.77 -4.76 -10.16
C ASP A 135 8.80 -4.90 -8.97
N VAL A 136 9.00 -5.91 -8.11
CA VAL A 136 8.09 -6.27 -7.02
C VAL A 136 8.79 -6.40 -5.66
N TRP A 137 10.00 -6.98 -5.59
CA TRP A 137 10.77 -7.11 -4.36
C TRP A 137 12.25 -7.41 -4.61
N THR A 138 13.16 -6.83 -3.82
CA THR A 138 14.58 -7.23 -3.79
C THR A 138 15.11 -7.34 -2.37
N PRO A 139 16.15 -8.16 -2.12
CA PRO A 139 16.78 -8.23 -0.79
C PRO A 139 17.37 -6.90 -0.32
N LEU A 140 17.88 -6.08 -1.25
CA LEU A 140 18.53 -4.80 -0.90
C LEU A 140 17.54 -3.65 -0.65
N TYR A 141 16.42 -3.64 -1.37
CA TYR A 141 15.47 -2.52 -1.34
C TYR A 141 14.10 -2.87 -0.75
N GLY A 142 13.86 -4.15 -0.44
CA GLY A 142 12.61 -4.64 0.10
C GLY A 142 11.46 -4.59 -0.92
N TYR A 143 10.24 -4.33 -0.42
CA TYR A 143 9.02 -4.32 -1.22
C TYR A 143 8.95 -3.13 -2.17
N VAL A 144 8.48 -3.36 -3.40
CA VAL A 144 8.20 -2.27 -4.34
C VAL A 144 6.71 -1.97 -4.30
N PHE A 145 6.35 -0.82 -3.73
CA PHE A 145 4.96 -0.37 -3.65
C PHE A 145 4.65 0.71 -4.68
N HIS A 146 3.57 0.52 -5.43
CA HIS A 146 3.02 1.52 -6.35
C HIS A 146 1.94 2.32 -5.62
N MET A 147 2.21 3.60 -5.38
CA MET A 147 1.33 4.47 -4.60
C MET A 147 0.86 5.65 -5.44
N GLU A 148 -0.43 5.97 -5.35
CA GLU A 148 -1.04 7.14 -5.98
C GLU A 148 -1.18 8.26 -4.94
N ALA A 149 -0.10 9.01 -4.75
CA ALA A 149 0.00 10.06 -3.73
C ALA A 149 -0.97 11.25 -3.94
N SER A 150 -1.52 11.41 -5.15
CA SER A 150 -2.58 12.38 -5.46
C SER A 150 -3.95 11.96 -4.93
N LEU A 151 -4.13 10.68 -4.62
CA LEU A 151 -5.38 10.10 -4.15
C LEU A 151 -5.24 9.70 -2.68
N LEU A 152 -5.73 10.56 -1.80
CA LEU A 152 -5.51 10.45 -0.37
C LEU A 152 -6.72 9.87 0.37
N VAL A 153 -6.49 8.76 1.07
CA VAL A 153 -7.47 8.11 1.95
C VAL A 153 -7.47 8.83 3.30
N PRO A 154 -8.60 9.39 3.77
CA PRO A 154 -8.66 10.13 5.04
C PRO A 154 -8.58 9.19 6.25
N PRO A 155 -8.12 9.66 7.42
CA PRO A 155 -8.06 8.87 8.66
C PRO A 155 -9.41 8.77 9.38
N THR A 156 -10.47 9.31 8.77
CA THR A 156 -11.83 9.32 9.31
C THR A 156 -12.69 8.32 8.56
N VAL A 157 -13.53 7.61 9.31
CA VAL A 157 -14.54 6.70 8.76
C VAL A 157 -15.76 7.54 8.41
N ARG A 158 -16.21 7.50 7.15
CA ARG A 158 -17.44 8.18 6.72
C ARG A 158 -18.67 7.52 7.32
N PHE A 159 -19.75 8.30 7.40
CA PHE A 159 -21.06 7.75 7.70
C PHE A 159 -21.45 6.76 6.59
N PHE A 160 -21.95 5.61 7.02
CA PHE A 160 -22.38 4.53 6.15
C PHE A 160 -23.86 4.73 5.80
N GLU A 161 -24.17 4.92 4.51
CA GLU A 161 -25.56 4.82 4.08
C GLU A 161 -26.02 3.36 4.12
N PRO A 162 -27.24 3.04 4.60
CA PRO A 162 -27.69 1.67 4.85
C PRO A 162 -27.79 0.73 3.63
N ASP A 163 -27.38 1.18 2.44
CA ASP A 163 -27.36 0.36 1.23
C ASP A 163 -26.00 -0.29 1.02
N ALA A 164 -25.74 -1.33 1.80
CA ALA A 164 -24.49 -2.11 1.79
C ALA A 164 -24.08 -2.58 0.38
N PHE A 165 -25.02 -2.82 -0.52
CA PHE A 165 -24.76 -3.39 -1.83
C PHE A 165 -24.14 -2.40 -2.83
N GLU A 166 -24.20 -1.10 -2.55
CA GLU A 166 -23.64 -0.02 -3.38
C GLU A 166 -22.23 0.42 -2.93
N VAL A 167 -21.72 -0.18 -1.85
CA VAL A 167 -20.48 0.20 -1.18
C VAL A 167 -19.26 -0.30 -1.96
N GLY A 168 -18.47 0.62 -2.50
CA GLY A 168 -17.15 0.33 -3.07
C GLY A 168 -16.06 0.20 -1.99
N GLU A 169 -14.83 -0.05 -2.42
CA GLU A 169 -13.65 -0.26 -1.55
C GLU A 169 -13.31 0.93 -0.63
N TRP A 170 -13.78 2.13 -0.95
CA TRP A 170 -13.43 3.37 -0.26
C TRP A 170 -13.74 3.38 1.24
N HIS A 171 -14.81 2.72 1.67
CA HIS A 171 -15.15 2.64 3.09
C HIS A 171 -14.14 1.78 3.85
N SER A 172 -13.76 0.65 3.28
CA SER A 172 -12.78 -0.29 3.84
C SER A 172 -11.36 0.29 3.87
N LEU A 173 -11.00 1.07 2.84
CA LEU A 173 -9.75 1.84 2.83
C LEU A 173 -9.72 2.87 3.97
N GLN A 174 -10.81 3.62 4.17
CA GLN A 174 -10.92 4.58 5.27
C GLN A 174 -10.91 3.91 6.64
N TYR A 175 -11.56 2.76 6.77
CA TYR A 175 -11.54 1.99 8.01
C TYR A 175 -10.15 1.47 8.34
N SER A 176 -9.47 0.87 7.36
CA SER A 176 -8.08 0.45 7.46
C SER A 176 -7.17 1.61 7.84
N ASN A 177 -7.36 2.78 7.20
CA ASN A 177 -6.58 3.97 7.53
C ASN A 177 -6.90 4.53 8.92
N TYR A 178 -8.14 4.40 9.39
CA TYR A 178 -8.53 4.74 10.75
C TYR A 178 -7.80 3.86 11.77
N LEU A 179 -7.73 2.54 11.55
CA LEU A 179 -7.00 1.61 12.41
C LEU A 179 -5.49 1.92 12.46
N LEU A 180 -4.87 2.12 11.29
CA LEU A 180 -3.47 2.58 11.20
C LEU A 180 -3.27 3.91 11.93
N SER A 181 -4.26 4.81 11.85
CA SER A 181 -4.21 6.11 12.50
C SER A 181 -4.30 6.05 14.02
N GLN A 182 -5.02 5.07 14.58
CA GLN A 182 -5.01 4.84 16.03
C GLN A 182 -3.63 4.43 16.53
N ARG A 183 -2.84 3.71 15.72
CA ARG A 183 -1.49 3.26 16.09
C ARG A 183 -0.40 4.28 15.77
N PHE A 184 -0.39 4.80 14.55
CA PHE A 184 0.73 5.56 13.98
C PHE A 184 0.47 7.06 13.87
N GLY A 185 -0.74 7.52 14.21
CA GLY A 185 -1.13 8.93 14.11
C GLY A 185 -2.11 9.22 12.98
N PRO A 186 -3.02 10.19 13.18
CA PRO A 186 -4.12 10.46 12.26
C PRO A 186 -3.67 11.22 11.03
N ARG A 187 -3.43 10.49 9.94
CA ARG A 187 -2.98 11.07 8.68
C ARG A 187 -3.71 10.54 7.46
N HIS A 188 -3.75 11.37 6.42
CA HIS A 188 -4.12 10.91 5.10
C HIS A 188 -3.00 10.02 4.55
N ARG A 189 -3.39 8.88 3.96
CA ARG A 189 -2.44 7.92 3.37
C ARG A 189 -2.73 7.73 1.89
N ALA A 190 -1.68 7.61 1.10
CA ALA A 190 -1.80 7.44 -0.35
C ALA A 190 -2.55 6.15 -0.70
N TYR A 191 -3.38 6.21 -1.73
CA TYR A 191 -3.99 5.03 -2.32
C TYR A 191 -2.91 4.10 -2.91
N ILE A 192 -3.12 2.78 -2.83
CA ILE A 192 -2.25 1.80 -3.49
C ILE A 192 -2.73 1.66 -4.94
N ALA A 193 -1.87 1.90 -5.92
CA ALA A 193 -2.27 1.88 -7.33
C ALA A 193 -2.87 0.51 -7.69
N HIS A 194 -3.94 0.50 -8.49
CA HIS A 194 -4.66 -0.71 -8.88
C HIS A 194 -3.89 -1.51 -9.94
N VAL A 195 -2.77 -2.09 -9.50
CA VAL A 195 -1.82 -2.92 -10.27
C VAL A 195 -1.50 -4.18 -9.45
N ILE A 196 -0.57 -5.01 -9.92
CA ILE A 196 -0.08 -6.15 -9.14
C ILE A 196 0.40 -5.72 -7.75
N HIS A 197 -0.07 -6.39 -6.71
CA HIS A 197 0.36 -6.12 -5.33
C HIS A 197 1.39 -7.14 -4.88
N VAL A 198 2.49 -6.67 -4.29
CA VAL A 198 3.42 -7.52 -3.52
C VAL A 198 2.94 -7.59 -2.08
N LEU A 199 2.78 -8.81 -1.57
CA LEU A 199 2.32 -9.08 -0.21
C LEU A 199 3.28 -10.04 0.50
N SER A 200 3.24 -10.02 1.84
CA SER A 200 4.04 -10.89 2.70
C SER A 200 3.16 -11.59 3.74
N VAL A 201 3.26 -12.92 3.80
CA VAL A 201 2.61 -13.76 4.81
C VAL A 201 3.04 -13.33 6.21
N SER A 202 4.34 -13.17 6.45
CA SER A 202 4.85 -12.79 7.76
C SER A 202 4.47 -11.36 8.17
N MET A 203 4.33 -10.41 7.23
CA MET A 203 3.80 -9.07 7.52
C MET A 203 2.32 -9.11 7.86
N LEU A 204 1.52 -9.80 7.05
CA LEU A 204 0.07 -9.89 7.28
C LEU A 204 -0.27 -10.67 8.56
N LYS A 205 0.49 -11.71 8.92
CA LYS A 205 0.37 -12.36 10.24
C LYS A 205 0.67 -11.40 11.38
N GLU A 206 1.73 -10.61 11.28
CA GLU A 206 2.04 -9.58 12.29
C GLU A 206 0.89 -8.56 12.41
N ILE A 207 0.35 -8.10 11.29
CA ILE A 207 -0.80 -7.19 11.25
C ILE A 207 -2.06 -7.81 11.87
N GLN A 208 -2.36 -9.07 11.58
CA GLN A 208 -3.48 -9.81 12.18
C GLN A 208 -3.34 -9.95 13.70
N THR A 209 -2.11 -10.10 14.24
CA THR A 209 -1.91 -10.16 15.69
C THR A 209 -2.19 -8.83 16.39
N ILE A 210 -2.14 -7.71 15.68
CA ILE A 210 -2.41 -6.37 16.22
C ILE A 210 -3.92 -6.07 16.19
N TRP A 211 -4.62 -6.51 15.14
CA TRP A 211 -6.06 -6.27 14.96
C TRP A 211 -6.86 -7.57 14.75
N PRO A 212 -6.78 -8.57 15.65
CA PRO A 212 -7.38 -9.88 15.44
C PRO A 212 -8.90 -9.80 15.28
N ASP A 213 -9.57 -9.01 16.13
CA ASP A 213 -11.03 -8.86 16.12
C ASP A 213 -11.54 -8.26 14.81
N GLU A 214 -10.77 -7.34 14.22
CA GLU A 214 -11.13 -6.67 12.97
C GLU A 214 -11.00 -7.60 11.76
N PHE A 215 -10.02 -8.49 11.75
CA PHE A 215 -9.90 -9.55 10.74
C PHE A 215 -11.00 -10.59 10.89
N ILE A 216 -11.35 -10.98 12.12
CA ILE A 216 -12.47 -11.91 12.38
C ILE A 216 -13.79 -11.29 11.92
N ALA A 217 -14.02 -10.01 12.19
CA ALA A 217 -15.20 -9.30 11.73
C ALA A 217 -15.25 -9.21 10.19
N THR A 218 -14.15 -8.80 9.55
CA THR A 218 -14.02 -8.75 8.09
C THR A 218 -14.29 -10.12 7.45
N SER A 219 -13.73 -11.19 8.04
CA SER A 219 -13.94 -12.57 7.60
C SER A 219 -15.43 -12.96 7.61
N ALA A 220 -16.17 -12.56 8.64
CA ALA A 220 -17.58 -12.91 8.81
C ALA A 220 -18.55 -12.19 7.85
N HIS A 221 -18.10 -11.11 7.20
CA HIS A 221 -18.93 -10.35 6.27
C HIS A 221 -19.02 -11.02 4.90
N GLN A 222 -20.18 -11.56 4.56
CA GLN A 222 -20.42 -12.31 3.34
C GLN A 222 -20.59 -11.40 2.11
N PHE A 223 -21.03 -10.16 2.33
CA PHE A 223 -21.16 -9.13 1.29
C PHE A 223 -20.42 -7.86 1.69
N ARG A 224 -19.84 -7.16 0.70
CA ARG A 224 -19.28 -5.81 0.92
C ARG A 224 -20.35 -4.91 1.55
N GLY A 225 -19.94 -4.10 2.53
CA GLY A 225 -20.82 -3.15 3.22
C GLY A 225 -21.53 -3.71 4.46
N GLU A 226 -21.47 -5.02 4.71
CA GLU A 226 -21.84 -5.54 6.03
C GLU A 226 -20.94 -4.96 7.13
N GLY A 227 -21.36 -5.08 8.40
CA GLY A 227 -20.62 -4.49 9.53
C GLY A 227 -20.40 -2.98 9.44
N LEU A 228 -21.32 -2.25 8.79
CA LEU A 228 -21.20 -0.81 8.52
C LEU A 228 -20.06 -0.46 7.54
N GLY A 229 -19.70 -1.37 6.64
CA GLY A 229 -18.61 -1.20 5.68
C GLY A 229 -17.23 -1.13 6.33
N ARG A 230 -17.09 -1.73 7.52
CA ARG A 230 -15.86 -1.77 8.30
C ARG A 230 -15.09 -3.05 8.05
N ASP A 231 -14.68 -3.22 6.80
CA ASP A 231 -13.81 -4.31 6.39
C ASP A 231 -12.36 -3.83 6.31
N ILE A 232 -11.42 -4.73 6.59
CA ILE A 232 -9.99 -4.49 6.36
C ILE A 232 -9.67 -4.66 4.88
N HIS A 233 -8.89 -3.72 4.35
CA HIS A 233 -8.25 -3.83 3.06
C HIS A 233 -6.79 -4.29 3.25
N ALA A 234 -6.54 -5.59 3.11
CA ALA A 234 -5.28 -6.23 3.50
C ALA A 234 -4.04 -5.62 2.80
N SER A 235 -4.10 -5.39 1.49
CA SER A 235 -2.98 -4.80 0.72
C SER A 235 -2.63 -3.39 1.19
N PHE A 236 -3.65 -2.54 1.41
CA PHE A 236 -3.48 -1.19 1.92
C PHE A 236 -2.93 -1.19 3.35
N MET A 237 -3.47 -2.06 4.23
CA MET A 237 -2.95 -2.24 5.59
C MET A 237 -1.47 -2.62 5.57
N MET A 238 -1.08 -3.62 4.78
CA MET A 238 0.31 -4.07 4.73
C MET A 238 1.26 -3.00 4.25
N ALA A 239 0.97 -2.37 3.11
CA ALA A 239 1.90 -1.40 2.53
C ALA A 239 2.14 -0.23 3.48
N HIS A 240 1.07 0.34 4.04
CA HIS A 240 1.21 1.45 5.00
C HIS A 240 1.76 1.01 6.35
N TYR A 241 1.47 -0.20 6.82
CA TYR A 241 2.10 -0.74 8.01
C TYR A 241 3.61 -0.83 7.86
N VAL A 242 4.12 -1.36 6.74
CA VAL A 242 5.55 -1.43 6.44
C VAL A 242 6.18 -0.04 6.42
N LEU A 243 5.55 0.91 5.73
CA LEU A 243 5.99 2.31 5.69
C LEU A 243 6.11 2.93 7.09
N GLU A 244 5.08 2.79 7.92
CA GLU A 244 5.05 3.37 9.26
C GLU A 244 6.00 2.66 10.23
N ARG A 245 6.18 1.34 10.10
CA ARG A 245 7.14 0.58 10.93
C ARG A 245 8.59 0.90 10.62
N LEU A 246 8.93 1.15 9.35
CA LEU A 246 10.27 1.64 9.02
C LEU A 246 10.49 3.04 9.57
N ARG A 247 9.50 3.93 9.43
CA ARG A 247 9.54 5.29 10.01
C ARG A 247 9.72 5.24 11.53
N GLU A 248 8.95 4.42 12.23
CA GLU A 248 9.06 4.19 13.66
C GLU A 248 10.45 3.64 14.01
N THR A 249 10.96 2.66 13.27
CA THR A 249 12.31 2.09 13.47
C THR A 249 13.41 3.16 13.35
N GLN A 250 13.31 4.05 12.35
CA GLN A 250 14.28 5.13 12.16
C GLN A 250 14.24 6.13 13.33
N LEU A 251 13.04 6.51 13.79
CA LEU A 251 12.86 7.40 14.93
C LEU A 251 13.34 6.78 16.24
N GLU A 252 12.96 5.53 16.51
CA GLU A 252 13.40 4.77 17.69
C GLU A 252 14.93 4.65 17.71
N SER A 253 15.53 4.27 16.57
CA SER A 253 16.96 4.09 16.46
C SER A 253 17.72 5.39 16.71
N PHE A 254 17.24 6.50 16.13
CA PHE A 254 17.79 7.83 16.44
C PHE A 254 17.67 8.15 17.93
N TRP A 255 16.47 7.99 18.49
CA TRP A 255 16.16 8.38 19.87
C TRP A 255 17.01 7.61 20.89
N HIS A 256 17.21 6.32 20.68
CA HIS A 256 17.87 5.44 21.64
C HIS A 256 19.39 5.29 21.45
N TYR A 257 19.93 5.59 20.27
CA TYR A 257 21.35 5.30 19.98
C TYR A 257 22.15 6.50 19.45
N GLN A 258 21.49 7.52 18.92
CA GLN A 258 22.14 8.71 18.38
C GLN A 258 21.91 9.95 19.24
N LEU A 259 20.71 10.08 19.82
CA LEU A 259 20.39 11.10 20.80
C LEU A 259 20.97 10.73 22.18
N ASP A 260 20.64 9.54 22.68
CA ASP A 260 21.27 8.91 23.85
C ASP A 260 22.61 8.27 23.42
N ARG A 261 23.71 9.00 23.59
CA ARG A 261 25.04 8.59 23.09
C ARG A 261 25.77 7.69 24.06
N ASN A 262 25.54 7.89 25.36
CA ASN A 262 26.17 7.08 26.39
C ASN A 262 25.40 5.77 26.63
N GLN A 263 24.19 5.65 26.06
CA GLN A 263 23.30 4.49 26.10
C GLN A 263 22.91 4.09 27.53
N ASP A 264 22.74 5.07 28.40
CA ASP A 264 22.30 4.84 29.78
C ASP A 264 20.76 4.88 29.94
N GLY A 265 20.04 5.19 28.86
CA GLY A 265 18.58 5.28 28.83
C GLY A 265 18.01 6.59 29.40
N ILE A 266 18.87 7.56 29.73
CA ILE A 266 18.53 8.82 30.38
C ILE A 266 19.08 9.98 29.54
N LEU A 267 18.17 10.81 29.01
CA LEU A 267 18.60 11.97 28.22
C LEU A 267 19.14 13.09 29.12
N ASP A 268 20.45 13.31 29.09
CA ASP A 268 21.10 14.37 29.86
C ASP A 268 20.98 15.75 29.19
N SER A 269 21.39 16.80 29.90
CA SER A 269 21.33 18.18 29.38
C SER A 269 22.24 18.40 28.17
N LYS A 270 23.36 17.67 28.03
CA LYS A 270 24.29 17.80 26.89
C LYS A 270 23.71 17.16 25.64
N GLU A 271 23.09 16.00 25.78
CA GLU A 271 22.41 15.28 24.69
C GLU A 271 21.24 16.08 24.14
N ARG A 272 20.41 16.63 25.04
CA ARG A 272 19.29 17.52 24.66
C ARG A 272 19.76 18.81 24.03
N ALA A 273 20.77 19.48 24.61
CA ALA A 273 21.34 20.71 24.05
C ALA A 273 21.83 20.50 22.61
N ARG A 274 22.46 19.35 22.33
CA ARG A 274 22.91 19.02 20.98
C ARG A 274 21.76 18.96 19.98
N LEU A 275 20.65 18.26 20.31
CA LEU A 275 19.50 18.21 19.42
C LEU A 275 18.86 19.59 19.23
N ILE A 276 18.75 20.37 20.31
CA ILE A 276 18.22 21.74 20.26
C ILE A 276 19.03 22.61 19.28
N ASP A 277 20.37 22.55 19.36
CA ASP A 277 21.25 23.31 18.49
C ASP A 277 21.18 22.83 17.03
N MET A 278 21.11 21.51 16.81
CA MET A 278 20.90 20.94 15.47
C MET A 278 19.60 21.45 14.83
N VAL A 279 18.50 21.46 15.60
CA VAL A 279 17.19 21.96 15.14
C VAL A 279 17.22 23.46 14.86
N ARG A 280 17.89 24.26 15.72
CA ARG A 280 18.04 25.71 15.50
C ARG A 280 18.83 26.00 14.23
N GLU A 281 19.94 25.31 14.00
CA GLU A 281 20.74 25.44 12.78
C GLU A 281 19.92 25.04 11.54
N TRP A 282 19.20 23.91 11.61
CA TRP A 282 18.32 23.49 10.53
C TRP A 282 17.25 24.53 10.20
N ASN A 283 16.55 25.05 11.21
CA ASN A 283 15.50 26.05 11.02
C ASN A 283 16.04 27.35 10.39
N LEU A 284 17.23 27.81 10.80
CA LEU A 284 17.89 28.98 10.20
C LEU A 284 18.27 28.74 8.74
N ASN A 285 18.68 27.52 8.40
CA ASN A 285 18.97 27.14 7.04
C ASN A 285 17.71 27.14 6.15
N GLN A 286 16.56 26.70 6.69
CA GLN A 286 15.29 26.69 5.94
C GLN A 286 14.78 28.08 5.57
N ASP A 287 15.17 29.11 6.33
CA ASP A 287 14.85 30.52 6.06
C ASP A 287 15.67 31.12 4.90
N GLN A 288 16.74 30.44 4.46
CA GLN A 288 17.53 30.87 3.31
C GLN A 288 16.81 30.57 1.97
N PRO A 289 17.07 31.37 0.91
CA PRO A 289 16.65 31.04 -0.45
C PRO A 289 17.14 29.64 -0.85
N PRO A 290 16.37 28.86 -1.63
CA PRO A 290 16.71 27.46 -1.96
C PRO A 290 18.14 27.25 -2.46
N GLN A 291 18.67 28.16 -3.28
CA GLN A 291 20.02 28.06 -3.83
C GLN A 291 21.14 28.30 -2.80
N SER A 292 20.82 28.96 -1.69
CA SER A 292 21.77 29.34 -0.64
C SER A 292 21.73 28.41 0.58
N ARG A 293 20.82 27.44 0.59
CA ARG A 293 20.69 26.51 1.71
C ARG A 293 21.85 25.53 1.71
N ALA A 294 22.47 25.39 2.87
CA ALA A 294 23.47 24.36 3.13
C ALA A 294 22.75 23.00 3.23
N HIS A 295 22.63 22.28 2.12
CA HIS A 295 22.19 20.89 2.09
C HIS A 295 23.37 20.01 1.69
N LEU A 296 23.47 18.81 2.27
CA LEU A 296 24.26 17.76 1.65
C LEU A 296 23.48 17.26 0.43
N ILE A 297 24.05 17.42 -0.77
CA ILE A 297 23.66 16.62 -1.93
C ILE A 297 24.16 15.21 -1.64
N ARG A 298 23.35 14.40 -0.96
CA ARG A 298 23.69 12.99 -0.76
C ARG A 298 23.14 12.18 -1.94
N PRO A 299 23.90 11.18 -2.42
CA PRO A 299 23.30 10.08 -3.16
C PRO A 299 22.21 9.44 -2.32
N THR A 300 20.99 9.47 -2.82
CA THR A 300 19.92 8.63 -2.30
C THR A 300 20.34 7.17 -2.44
N SER A 301 19.81 6.29 -1.61
CA SER A 301 20.06 4.84 -1.75
C SER A 301 19.63 4.30 -3.12
N ILE A 302 18.74 5.02 -3.81
CA ILE A 302 18.35 4.72 -5.19
C ILE A 302 19.31 5.30 -6.25
N GLN A 303 20.22 6.21 -5.92
CA GLN A 303 21.21 6.68 -6.89
C GLN A 303 22.15 5.54 -7.26
N GLY A 304 22.20 5.18 -8.55
CA GLY A 304 23.01 4.05 -9.01
C GLY A 304 22.43 2.66 -8.71
N HIS A 305 21.19 2.56 -8.20
CA HIS A 305 20.56 1.28 -7.86
C HIS A 305 20.62 0.25 -9.00
N LYS A 306 20.47 0.67 -10.25
CA LYS A 306 20.58 -0.20 -11.43
C LYS A 306 21.93 -0.92 -11.50
N ALA A 307 23.02 -0.19 -11.23
CA ALA A 307 24.37 -0.75 -11.24
C ALA A 307 24.62 -1.65 -10.02
N ILE A 308 24.10 -1.26 -8.85
CA ILE A 308 24.19 -2.04 -7.61
C ILE A 308 23.44 -3.38 -7.74
N LEU A 309 22.20 -3.36 -8.22
CA LEU A 309 21.44 -4.58 -8.46
C LEU A 309 22.14 -5.47 -9.50
N SER A 310 22.64 -4.87 -10.59
CA SER A 310 23.39 -5.60 -11.61
C SER A 310 24.66 -6.26 -11.07
N SER A 311 25.40 -5.61 -10.16
CA SER A 311 26.64 -6.17 -9.61
C SER A 311 26.41 -7.38 -8.70
N ILE A 312 25.19 -7.56 -8.19
CA ILE A 312 24.77 -8.75 -7.43
C ILE A 312 23.89 -9.71 -8.26
N GLY A 313 23.83 -9.52 -9.58
CA GLY A 313 23.10 -10.40 -10.50
C GLY A 313 21.59 -10.18 -10.57
N ILE A 314 21.06 -9.12 -9.94
CA ILE A 314 19.64 -8.75 -10.05
C ILE A 314 19.46 -7.78 -11.22
N ARG A 315 18.79 -8.26 -12.27
CA ARG A 315 18.46 -7.44 -13.43
C ARG A 315 17.20 -6.61 -13.19
N MET A 316 17.12 -5.46 -13.85
CA MET A 316 15.90 -4.66 -13.95
C MET A 316 15.27 -4.78 -15.33
N SER A 317 13.95 -4.89 -15.39
CA SER A 317 13.19 -4.96 -16.64
C SER A 317 13.12 -3.59 -17.33
N GLY A 318 13.15 -2.52 -16.55
CA GLY A 318 12.82 -1.16 -16.98
C GLY A 318 11.33 -0.84 -16.91
N THR A 319 10.49 -1.81 -16.54
CA THR A 319 9.04 -1.66 -16.37
C THR A 319 8.70 -0.82 -15.14
N THR A 320 9.41 -1.01 -14.03
CA THR A 320 9.25 -0.20 -12.82
C THR A 320 10.45 0.73 -12.60
N ALA A 321 10.16 2.01 -12.40
CA ALA A 321 11.13 3.01 -11.99
C ALA A 321 11.06 3.26 -10.48
N TYR A 322 12.20 3.12 -9.79
CA TYR A 322 12.32 3.43 -8.37
C TYR A 322 12.34 4.94 -8.16
N ARG A 323 11.42 5.46 -7.33
CA ARG A 323 11.27 6.89 -7.07
C ARG A 323 11.87 7.33 -5.74
N GLN A 324 11.69 6.52 -4.70
CA GLN A 324 12.23 6.79 -3.38
C GLN A 324 12.34 5.48 -2.58
N ALA A 325 13.46 5.24 -1.91
CA ALA A 325 13.54 4.19 -0.91
C ALA A 325 13.10 4.70 0.46
N GLY A 326 12.55 3.83 1.30
CA GLY A 326 12.20 4.17 2.68
C GLY A 326 13.41 4.58 3.53
N LEU A 327 14.61 4.12 3.17
CA LEU A 327 15.87 4.51 3.81
C LEU A 327 16.31 5.94 3.51
N ASP A 328 15.71 6.59 2.50
CA ASP A 328 15.94 7.98 2.14
C ASP A 328 14.95 8.95 2.83
N GLY A 329 14.31 8.50 3.91
CA GLY A 329 13.34 9.25 4.69
C GLY A 329 11.89 8.92 4.34
N TYR A 330 10.96 9.41 5.16
CA TYR A 330 9.53 9.13 5.01
C TYR A 330 8.95 9.82 3.76
N PRO A 331 8.30 9.09 2.83
CA PRO A 331 7.89 9.62 1.53
C PRO A 331 6.70 10.59 1.59
N PHE A 332 5.89 10.53 2.63
CA PHE A 332 4.66 11.33 2.75
C PHE A 332 4.76 12.43 3.80
N LEU A 333 5.97 13.02 3.95
CA LEU A 333 6.16 14.28 4.68
C LEU A 333 5.16 15.32 4.14
N LEU A 334 4.48 16.03 5.04
CA LEU A 334 3.52 17.06 4.65
C LEU A 334 4.23 18.31 4.13
N LYS A 335 3.76 18.81 2.99
CA LYS A 335 4.23 20.06 2.39
C LYS A 335 3.80 21.23 3.25
N ASP A 336 4.76 22.08 3.62
CA ASP A 336 4.55 23.28 4.44
C ASP A 336 3.87 22.98 5.80
N ALA A 337 4.11 21.78 6.37
CA ALA A 337 3.57 21.42 7.68
C ALA A 337 3.99 22.43 8.75
N ASP A 338 3.00 22.98 9.47
CA ASP A 338 3.22 23.87 10.59
C ASP A 338 3.39 23.05 11.87
N THR A 339 4.64 22.85 12.29
CA THR A 339 5.00 22.09 13.48
C THR A 339 4.75 22.83 14.79
N SER A 340 4.19 24.05 14.77
CA SER A 340 3.81 24.77 16.00
C SER A 340 2.40 24.40 16.50
N LYS A 341 1.67 23.56 15.77
CA LYS A 341 0.30 23.17 16.11
C LYS A 341 -0.08 21.80 15.53
N THR A 342 -1.10 21.19 16.13
CA THR A 342 -1.67 19.95 15.60
C THR A 342 -2.29 20.20 14.22
N ILE A 343 -1.92 19.37 13.24
CA ILE A 343 -2.42 19.48 11.87
C ILE A 343 -3.89 19.05 11.81
N PRO A 344 -4.80 19.88 11.29
CA PRO A 344 -6.20 19.52 11.18
C PRO A 344 -6.41 18.29 10.27
N LEU A 345 -7.47 17.50 10.53
CA LEU A 345 -7.82 16.33 9.73
C LEU A 345 -8.78 16.65 8.59
N VAL A 346 -9.47 17.78 8.65
CA VAL A 346 -10.49 18.18 7.69
C VAL A 346 -10.07 19.45 6.98
N SER A 347 -10.53 19.57 5.73
CA SER A 347 -10.32 20.79 4.95
C SER A 347 -10.97 22.00 5.63
N TYR A 348 -10.34 23.15 5.51
CA TYR A 348 -10.85 24.41 6.05
C TYR A 348 -10.83 25.51 4.99
N LYS A 349 -11.54 26.61 5.26
CA LYS A 349 -11.55 27.82 4.42
C LYS A 349 -10.41 28.74 4.84
N ASP A 350 -9.53 29.11 3.91
CA ASP A 350 -8.52 30.14 4.17
C ASP A 350 -9.14 31.55 4.23
N LYS A 351 -8.31 32.56 4.51
CA LYS A 351 -8.75 33.96 4.63
C LYS A 351 -9.39 34.50 3.35
N ASP A 352 -9.12 33.88 2.20
CA ASP A 352 -9.68 34.22 0.89
C ASP A 352 -10.91 33.36 0.53
N GLY A 353 -11.39 32.53 1.46
CA GLY A 353 -12.52 31.63 1.23
C GLY A 353 -12.22 30.41 0.36
N LYS A 354 -10.95 30.09 0.09
CA LYS A 354 -10.54 28.90 -0.68
C LYS A 354 -10.46 27.68 0.24
N ASN A 355 -10.87 26.52 -0.28
CA ASN A 355 -10.70 25.26 0.43
C ASN A 355 -9.22 24.88 0.45
N ARG A 356 -8.70 24.59 1.64
CA ARG A 356 -7.35 24.08 1.84
C ARG A 356 -7.40 22.70 2.47
N ASN A 357 -6.66 21.75 1.89
CA ASN A 357 -6.37 20.48 2.54
C ASN A 357 -5.09 20.68 3.39
N PRO A 358 -5.16 20.50 4.73
CA PRO A 358 -4.01 20.66 5.61
C PRO A 358 -2.97 19.53 5.51
N GLN A 359 -3.31 18.40 4.87
CA GLN A 359 -2.46 17.22 4.81
C GLN A 359 -2.12 16.84 3.37
N VAL A 360 -1.45 17.75 2.67
CA VAL A 360 -0.92 17.49 1.34
C VAL A 360 0.54 17.01 1.47
N PRO A 361 0.85 15.74 1.16
CA PRO A 361 2.22 15.26 1.21
C PRO A 361 3.04 15.74 0.01
N TYR A 362 4.36 15.67 0.15
CA TYR A 362 5.25 15.67 -1.01
C TYR A 362 4.97 14.44 -1.89
N MET A 363 5.13 14.63 -3.19
CA MET A 363 5.03 13.55 -4.17
C MET A 363 6.36 12.82 -4.29
N SER A 364 6.34 11.53 -4.62
CA SER A 364 7.55 10.69 -4.73
C SER A 364 8.54 11.14 -5.81
N TYR A 365 8.11 11.97 -6.77
CA TYR A 365 8.97 12.56 -7.80
C TYR A 365 9.54 13.94 -7.42
N GLU A 366 9.04 14.59 -6.37
CA GLU A 366 9.63 15.83 -5.86
C GLU A 366 10.96 15.50 -5.19
N LYS A 367 12.01 16.25 -5.54
CA LYS A 367 13.36 15.95 -5.07
C LYS A 367 13.45 16.18 -3.57
N PRO A 368 14.19 15.35 -2.80
CA PRO A 368 14.38 15.58 -1.38
C PRO A 368 14.90 16.98 -1.03
N GLN A 369 15.76 17.57 -1.88
CA GLN A 369 16.31 18.92 -1.65
C GLN A 369 15.24 20.03 -1.72
N ASP A 370 14.10 19.77 -2.38
CA ASP A 370 12.99 20.72 -2.49
C ASP A 370 12.05 20.64 -1.28
N ARG A 371 12.22 19.61 -0.43
CA ARG A 371 11.41 19.42 0.77
C ARG A 371 11.75 20.46 1.82
N ARG A 372 10.71 21.02 2.43
CA ARG A 372 10.78 22.06 3.44
C ARG A 372 10.06 21.58 4.67
N CYS A 373 10.72 21.71 5.80
CA CYS A 373 10.08 21.58 7.08
C CYS A 373 10.88 22.33 8.14
N LYS A 374 10.19 23.03 9.05
CA LYS A 374 10.79 23.64 10.25
C LYS A 374 10.23 22.92 11.46
N LEU A 375 11.04 22.76 12.50
CA LEU A 375 10.63 22.16 13.77
C LEU A 375 10.41 23.24 14.83
N ASP A 376 9.18 23.37 15.32
CA ASP A 376 8.91 24.14 16.53
C ASP A 376 9.35 23.33 17.75
N LEU A 377 10.41 23.79 18.41
CA LEU A 377 11.02 23.09 19.54
C LEU A 377 10.05 22.95 20.72
N ASP A 378 9.30 24.01 21.02
CA ASP A 378 8.41 24.02 22.19
C ASP A 378 7.20 23.11 21.97
N PHE A 379 6.58 23.18 20.80
CA PHE A 379 5.44 22.32 20.49
C PHE A 379 5.84 20.85 20.33
N CYS A 380 6.93 20.55 19.62
CA CYS A 380 7.32 19.18 19.30
C CYS A 380 7.95 18.45 20.50
N PHE A 381 8.78 19.12 21.30
CA PHE A 381 9.54 18.50 22.39
C PHE A 381 9.04 18.88 23.79
N GLY A 382 8.39 20.04 23.95
CA GLY A 382 7.89 20.53 25.23
C GLY A 382 8.96 21.21 26.09
N HIS A 383 8.50 22.07 27.01
CA HIS A 383 9.34 22.85 27.92
C HIS A 383 10.39 22.00 28.65
N ASP A 384 10.01 20.84 29.19
CA ASP A 384 10.91 20.02 30.00
C ASP A 384 12.12 19.51 29.20
N PHE A 385 11.94 19.25 27.90
CA PHE A 385 13.06 18.89 27.03
C PHE A 385 14.01 20.07 26.82
N LEU A 386 13.46 21.27 26.67
CA LEU A 386 14.20 22.50 26.38
C LEU A 386 14.85 23.13 27.61
N ASP A 387 14.32 22.88 28.80
CA ASP A 387 14.87 23.38 30.04
C ASP A 387 16.10 22.56 30.43
N LEU A 388 17.27 23.14 30.13
CA LEU A 388 18.59 22.56 30.41
C LEU A 388 19.03 22.77 31.86
N THR A 389 18.20 23.38 32.72
CA THR A 389 18.48 23.44 34.17
C THR A 389 18.22 22.10 34.84
N TYR A 390 17.34 21.26 34.28
CA TYR A 390 17.26 19.85 34.63
C TYR A 390 18.52 19.15 34.10
N GLU A 391 19.25 18.42 34.93
CA GLU A 391 20.42 17.66 34.46
C GLU A 391 20.03 16.47 33.58
N THR A 392 18.90 15.83 33.89
CA THR A 392 18.43 14.59 33.23
C THR A 392 16.93 14.61 33.01
N LEU A 393 16.45 14.04 31.92
CA LEU A 393 15.04 13.68 31.72
C LEU A 393 14.76 12.25 32.21
N PRO A 394 13.80 12.05 33.12
CA PRO A 394 13.32 10.73 33.47
C PRO A 394 12.83 9.94 32.25
N ALA A 395 13.05 8.62 32.26
CA ALA A 395 12.70 7.72 31.14
C ALA A 395 11.22 7.81 30.73
N GLU A 396 10.29 7.91 31.68
CA GLU A 396 8.86 8.04 31.40
C GLU A 396 8.49 9.37 30.73
N GLN A 397 9.25 10.44 30.97
CA GLN A 397 9.05 11.72 30.32
C GLN A 397 9.66 11.71 28.92
N SER A 398 10.88 11.16 28.77
CA SER A 398 11.52 10.91 27.47
C SER A 398 10.60 10.08 26.54
N LYS A 399 10.03 8.99 27.06
CA LYS A 399 9.06 8.14 26.34
C LYS A 399 7.80 8.91 25.92
N ARG A 400 7.27 9.79 26.77
CA ARG A 400 6.11 10.64 26.42
C ARG A 400 6.42 11.60 25.29
N ILE A 401 7.60 12.21 25.29
CA ILE A 401 8.05 13.12 24.24
C ILE A 401 8.24 12.35 22.92
N PHE A 402 8.89 11.19 22.98
CA PHE A 402 9.03 10.30 21.82
C PHE A 402 7.66 9.93 21.24
N ASN A 403 6.73 9.41 22.05
CA ASN A 403 5.39 9.01 21.59
C ASN A 403 4.62 10.19 20.98
N ARG A 404 4.80 11.39 21.53
CA ARG A 404 4.23 12.61 20.96
C ARG A 404 4.77 12.85 19.55
N LEU A 405 6.08 12.83 19.38
CA LEU A 405 6.75 13.10 18.10
C LEU A 405 6.52 11.99 17.05
N ALA A 406 6.56 10.73 17.49
CA ALA A 406 6.40 9.57 16.62
C ALA A 406 4.95 9.38 16.15
N PHE A 407 3.96 9.53 17.03
CA PHE A 407 2.59 9.10 16.75
C PHE A 407 1.56 10.23 16.84
N LYS A 408 1.58 11.05 17.90
CA LYS A 408 0.52 12.06 18.11
C LYS A 408 0.64 13.24 17.16
N GLU A 409 1.82 13.85 17.12
CA GLU A 409 2.20 14.95 16.25
C GLU A 409 3.16 14.43 15.19
N PHE A 410 2.72 13.43 14.41
CA PHE A 410 3.55 12.70 13.45
C PHE A 410 4.35 13.62 12.51
N HIS A 411 3.84 14.81 12.19
CA HIS A 411 4.48 15.80 11.36
C HIS A 411 5.77 16.35 11.99
N CYS A 412 5.89 16.42 13.32
CA CYS A 412 7.16 16.68 14.01
C CYS A 412 8.17 15.56 13.75
N GLY A 413 7.74 14.29 13.84
CA GLY A 413 8.62 13.14 13.59
C GLY A 413 9.06 13.04 12.13
N ASP A 414 8.17 13.33 11.19
CA ASP A 414 8.52 13.38 9.76
C ASP A 414 9.57 14.46 9.49
N CYS A 415 9.38 15.64 10.10
CA CYS A 415 10.30 16.76 10.00
C CYS A 415 11.67 16.44 10.59
N LEU A 416 11.68 15.73 11.74
CA LEU A 416 12.91 15.26 12.37
C LEU A 416 13.65 14.28 11.45
N LEU A 417 12.96 13.30 10.86
CA LEU A 417 13.58 12.38 9.91
C LEU A 417 14.11 13.12 8.68
N GLU A 418 13.34 14.05 8.11
CA GLU A 418 13.79 14.84 6.96
C GLU A 418 15.04 15.67 7.31
N MET A 419 15.07 16.29 8.50
CA MET A 419 16.24 16.97 9.02
C MET A 419 17.43 16.00 9.11
N LEU A 420 17.28 14.84 9.75
CA LEU A 420 18.35 13.85 9.89
C LEU A 420 18.84 13.30 8.54
N MET A 421 17.95 13.19 7.55
CA MET A 421 18.32 12.77 6.20
C MET A 421 19.21 13.81 5.50
N GLN A 422 18.96 15.09 5.76
CA GLN A 422 19.60 16.20 5.04
C GLN A 422 20.64 16.99 5.85
N TYR A 423 20.81 16.67 7.14
CA TYR A 423 21.58 17.52 8.06
C TYR A 423 23.04 17.68 7.58
N PRO A 424 23.53 18.91 7.41
CA PRO A 424 24.76 19.16 6.66
C PRO A 424 26.06 18.79 7.38
N ARG A 425 26.01 18.58 8.71
CA ARG A 425 27.18 18.30 9.55
C ARG A 425 27.11 16.88 10.12
N GLY A 426 28.12 16.05 9.83
CA GLY A 426 28.23 14.68 10.38
C GLY A 426 27.67 13.59 9.46
N ASN A 427 27.22 12.48 10.04
CA ASN A 427 26.83 11.26 9.32
C ASN A 427 25.39 11.31 8.77
N GLY A 428 24.98 12.37 8.06
CA GLY A 428 23.61 12.52 7.51
C GLY A 428 23.05 11.28 6.79
N GLY A 429 21.72 11.20 6.63
CA GLY A 429 21.02 10.02 6.08
C GLY A 429 21.05 8.83 7.03
N MET A 430 21.32 7.61 6.54
CA MET A 430 21.27 6.41 7.40
C MET A 430 22.18 6.49 8.63
N GLY A 431 23.38 7.07 8.50
CA GLY A 431 24.31 7.22 9.61
C GLY A 431 23.85 8.19 10.71
N ALA A 432 22.76 8.94 10.47
CA ALA A 432 22.23 9.92 11.43
C ALA A 432 21.28 9.27 12.43
N TRP A 433 20.79 8.06 12.13
CA TRP A 433 19.86 7.32 13.00
C TRP A 433 20.31 5.88 13.28
N MET A 434 21.08 5.24 12.41
CA MET A 434 21.63 3.90 12.66
C MET A 434 22.62 3.92 13.84
N PRO A 435 22.70 2.89 14.68
CA PRO A 435 23.74 2.80 15.71
C PRO A 435 25.14 2.90 15.11
N ALA A 436 26.07 3.59 15.77
CA ALA A 436 27.40 3.84 15.22
C ALA A 436 28.34 2.62 15.29
N ASP A 437 28.15 1.73 16.27
CA ASP A 437 28.92 0.50 16.41
C ASP A 437 28.26 -0.64 15.62
N GLU A 438 28.77 -0.91 14.42
CA GLU A 438 28.28 -1.95 13.52
C GLU A 438 28.43 -3.38 14.07
N THR A 439 29.21 -3.56 15.15
CA THR A 439 29.40 -4.86 15.81
C THR A 439 28.46 -5.07 17.00
N SER A 440 27.70 -4.05 17.40
CA SER A 440 26.81 -4.09 18.55
C SER A 440 25.51 -4.88 18.30
N GLU A 441 24.92 -5.41 19.38
CA GLU A 441 23.58 -6.02 19.33
C GLU A 441 22.51 -5.00 18.91
N ALA A 442 22.66 -3.74 19.31
CA ALA A 442 21.79 -2.64 18.89
C ALA A 442 21.77 -2.50 17.36
N PHE A 443 22.94 -2.47 16.72
CA PHE A 443 23.05 -2.40 15.27
C PHE A 443 22.41 -3.59 14.58
N ALA A 444 22.72 -4.82 15.02
CA ALA A 444 22.13 -6.03 14.48
C ALA A 444 20.59 -6.05 14.62
N SER A 445 20.07 -5.58 15.76
CA SER A 445 18.63 -5.48 16.02
C SER A 445 17.94 -4.46 15.10
N VAL A 446 18.55 -3.28 14.90
CA VAL A 446 18.03 -2.26 13.98
C VAL A 446 18.09 -2.76 12.53
N VAL A 447 19.18 -3.38 12.10
CA VAL A 447 19.30 -3.98 10.75
C VAL A 447 18.19 -5.00 10.50
N LYS A 448 17.89 -5.87 11.47
CA LYS A 448 16.81 -6.85 11.35
C LYS A 448 15.44 -6.19 11.17
N LYS A 449 15.16 -5.09 11.89
CA LYS A 449 13.93 -4.30 11.69
C LYS A 449 13.92 -3.64 10.31
N VAL A 450 15.05 -3.06 9.88
CA VAL A 450 15.20 -2.43 8.58
C VAL A 450 14.95 -3.43 7.47
N GLU A 451 15.60 -4.59 7.46
CA GLU A 451 15.40 -5.65 6.45
C GLU A 451 13.93 -6.07 6.37
N ARG A 452 13.28 -6.21 7.53
CA ARG A 452 11.87 -6.61 7.63
C ARG A 452 10.89 -5.59 7.05
N TYR A 453 11.16 -4.29 7.26
CA TYR A 453 10.26 -3.20 6.87
C TYR A 453 10.79 -2.35 5.71
N ASN A 454 11.84 -2.79 5.00
CA ASN A 454 12.40 -2.02 3.89
C ASN A 454 11.46 -1.99 2.69
N TYR A 455 11.46 -0.88 1.97
CA TYR A 455 10.63 -0.72 0.78
C TYR A 455 11.19 0.36 -0.15
N VAL A 456 10.70 0.34 -1.39
CA VAL A 456 10.81 1.40 -2.38
C VAL A 456 9.43 1.77 -2.91
N LEU A 457 9.18 3.05 -3.10
CA LEU A 457 8.08 3.54 -3.91
C LEU A 457 8.46 3.43 -5.39
N GLY A 458 7.79 2.52 -6.08
CA GLY A 458 7.92 2.30 -7.52
C GLY A 458 6.86 3.07 -8.30
N THR A 459 7.13 3.29 -9.58
CA THR A 459 6.10 3.68 -10.54
C THR A 459 6.31 2.96 -11.85
N SER A 460 5.20 2.58 -12.46
CA SER A 460 5.14 1.97 -13.79
C SER A 460 4.03 2.68 -14.55
N ASP A 461 4.08 2.67 -15.88
CA ASP A 461 3.00 3.24 -16.67
C ASP A 461 1.77 2.32 -16.58
N TYR A 462 0.71 2.79 -15.90
CA TYR A 462 -0.54 2.05 -15.78
C TYR A 462 -1.74 2.89 -16.16
N THR A 463 -2.86 2.21 -16.41
CA THR A 463 -4.15 2.87 -16.69
C THR A 463 -5.29 2.06 -16.07
N PHE A 464 -6.24 2.76 -15.48
CA PHE A 464 -7.52 2.20 -15.04
C PHE A 464 -8.61 2.62 -16.01
N ILE A 465 -9.44 1.68 -16.46
CA ILE A 465 -10.58 1.92 -17.34
C ILE A 465 -11.84 1.33 -16.70
N ALA A 466 -12.85 2.18 -16.55
CA ALA A 466 -14.21 1.76 -16.24
C ALA A 466 -15.02 1.72 -17.55
N LEU A 467 -15.52 0.54 -17.93
CA LEU A 467 -16.36 0.36 -19.11
C LEU A 467 -17.79 0.85 -18.81
N GLN A 468 -18.02 2.16 -18.85
CA GLN A 468 -19.31 2.75 -18.44
C GLN A 468 -20.32 2.97 -19.58
N SER A 469 -19.86 2.93 -20.83
CA SER A 469 -20.68 3.14 -22.03
C SER A 469 -19.97 2.58 -23.26
N VAL A 470 -20.71 2.27 -24.33
CA VAL A 470 -20.14 1.75 -25.59
C VAL A 470 -19.08 2.69 -26.19
N PRO A 471 -19.31 4.02 -26.34
CA PRO A 471 -18.29 4.91 -26.87
C PRO A 471 -17.09 5.06 -25.92
N GLY A 472 -17.34 5.06 -24.60
CA GLY A 472 -16.29 5.14 -23.59
C GLY A 472 -15.40 3.90 -23.57
N ALA A 473 -16.00 2.71 -23.63
CA ALA A 473 -15.32 1.42 -23.73
C ALA A 473 -14.42 1.38 -24.97
N LYS A 474 -14.96 1.68 -26.15
CA LYS A 474 -14.18 1.72 -27.39
C LYS A 474 -13.00 2.69 -27.30
N LYS A 475 -13.25 3.94 -26.87
CA LYS A 475 -12.20 4.96 -26.75
C LYS A 475 -11.11 4.54 -25.75
N GLY A 476 -11.50 3.99 -24.60
CA GLY A 476 -10.56 3.55 -23.57
C GLY A 476 -9.66 2.42 -24.05
N LEU A 477 -10.27 1.39 -24.63
CA LEU A 477 -9.56 0.19 -25.11
C LEU A 477 -8.69 0.50 -26.33
N ASP A 478 -9.18 1.30 -27.30
CA ASP A 478 -8.37 1.83 -28.41
C ASP A 478 -7.18 2.64 -27.89
N GLY A 479 -7.36 3.36 -26.78
CA GLY A 479 -6.30 4.09 -26.08
C GLY A 479 -5.19 3.16 -25.60
N ILE A 480 -5.53 2.03 -24.97
CA ILE A 480 -4.54 1.02 -24.54
C ILE A 480 -3.83 0.44 -25.77
N LEU A 481 -4.58 0.04 -26.81
CA LEU A 481 -3.99 -0.52 -28.03
C LEU A 481 -3.04 0.46 -28.73
N SER A 482 -3.37 1.76 -28.74
CA SER A 482 -2.48 2.78 -29.32
C SER A 482 -1.19 2.99 -28.51
N ALA A 483 -1.19 2.61 -27.23
CA ALA A 483 -0.06 2.70 -26.31
C ALA A 483 0.53 1.31 -25.99
N TRP A 484 0.42 0.36 -26.92
CA TRP A 484 0.75 -1.05 -26.77
C TRP A 484 2.05 -1.32 -26.00
N ASP A 485 3.15 -0.70 -26.45
CA ASP A 485 4.51 -0.90 -25.91
C ASP A 485 4.83 -0.03 -24.69
N ASN A 486 3.89 0.79 -24.22
CA ASN A 486 4.15 1.75 -23.14
C ASN A 486 3.54 1.29 -21.82
N LYS A 487 2.31 0.75 -21.85
CA LYS A 487 1.57 0.35 -20.66
C LYS A 487 2.12 -0.92 -20.02
N ALA A 488 2.67 -0.79 -18.81
CA ALA A 488 3.14 -1.90 -17.99
C ALA A 488 1.97 -2.68 -17.37
N PHE A 489 0.96 -1.96 -16.90
CA PHE A 489 -0.24 -2.53 -16.29
C PHE A 489 -1.48 -1.84 -16.83
N PHE A 490 -2.59 -2.55 -16.86
CA PHE A 490 -3.89 -1.92 -17.05
C PHE A 490 -4.95 -2.68 -16.29
N CYS A 491 -5.90 -1.93 -15.73
CA CYS A 491 -7.06 -2.47 -15.05
C CYS A 491 -8.31 -2.11 -15.84
N ILE A 492 -9.18 -3.08 -16.09
CA ILE A 492 -10.40 -2.88 -16.87
C ILE A 492 -11.58 -3.42 -16.05
N ASN A 493 -12.40 -2.51 -15.52
CA ASN A 493 -13.56 -2.86 -14.71
C ASN A 493 -14.87 -2.63 -15.49
N ASP A 494 -15.85 -3.49 -15.27
CA ASP A 494 -17.09 -3.61 -16.04
C ASP A 494 -18.24 -2.77 -15.47
N ASP A 495 -18.00 -1.47 -15.30
CA ASP A 495 -18.88 -0.52 -14.61
C ASP A 495 -20.10 -0.03 -15.45
N TYR A 496 -20.61 -0.82 -16.38
CA TYR A 496 -21.79 -0.46 -17.18
C TYR A 496 -23.10 -1.01 -16.58
N PRO A 497 -24.23 -0.30 -16.77
CA PRO A 497 -25.52 -0.73 -16.25
C PRO A 497 -25.98 -2.11 -16.73
N ASP A 498 -26.93 -2.70 -16.00
CA ASP A 498 -27.61 -3.94 -16.37
C ASP A 498 -28.59 -3.67 -17.54
N ASP A 499 -28.03 -3.55 -18.74
CA ASP A 499 -28.71 -3.35 -20.02
C ASP A 499 -28.19 -4.41 -21.00
N PRO A 500 -29.01 -5.42 -21.39
CA PRO A 500 -28.57 -6.52 -22.24
C PRO A 500 -28.03 -6.09 -23.60
N VAL A 501 -28.52 -4.98 -24.17
CA VAL A 501 -28.06 -4.48 -25.48
C VAL A 501 -26.68 -3.83 -25.33
N MET A 502 -26.51 -3.04 -24.28
CA MET A 502 -25.21 -2.45 -23.97
C MET A 502 -24.18 -3.52 -23.60
N GLU A 503 -24.61 -4.53 -22.86
CA GLU A 503 -23.79 -5.66 -22.45
C GLU A 503 -23.22 -6.41 -23.65
N ASP A 504 -24.06 -6.84 -24.59
CA ASP A 504 -23.63 -7.54 -25.81
C ASP A 504 -22.62 -6.70 -26.63
N GLN A 505 -22.87 -5.39 -26.74
CA GLN A 505 -21.98 -4.47 -27.43
C GLN A 505 -20.63 -4.30 -26.72
N ILE A 506 -20.63 -4.11 -25.40
CA ILE A 506 -19.39 -3.95 -24.62
C ILE A 506 -18.61 -5.27 -24.58
N GLN A 507 -19.28 -6.42 -24.41
CA GLN A 507 -18.65 -7.74 -24.48
C GLN A 507 -17.98 -7.96 -25.85
N GLY A 508 -18.64 -7.62 -26.95
CA GLY A 508 -18.05 -7.71 -28.29
C GLY A 508 -16.80 -6.83 -28.45
N ILE A 509 -16.85 -5.58 -27.98
CA ILE A 509 -15.70 -4.67 -28.02
C ILE A 509 -14.55 -5.18 -27.14
N PHE A 510 -14.87 -5.61 -25.92
CA PHE A 510 -13.87 -6.02 -24.94
C PHE A 510 -13.21 -7.34 -25.34
N LYS A 511 -13.99 -8.33 -25.79
CA LYS A 511 -13.46 -9.57 -26.35
C LYS A 511 -12.53 -9.30 -27.54
N SER A 512 -12.95 -8.43 -28.47
CA SER A 512 -12.10 -8.03 -29.60
C SER A 512 -10.77 -7.41 -29.14
N PHE A 513 -10.81 -6.57 -28.12
CA PHE A 513 -9.61 -6.01 -27.49
C PHE A 513 -8.72 -7.11 -26.88
N LEU A 514 -9.29 -8.04 -26.09
CA LEU A 514 -8.54 -9.11 -25.42
C LEU A 514 -7.91 -10.07 -26.43
N ASP A 515 -8.66 -10.48 -27.46
CA ASP A 515 -8.19 -11.30 -28.58
C ASP A 515 -7.07 -10.61 -29.36
N THR A 516 -7.17 -9.30 -29.52
CA THR A 516 -6.11 -8.50 -30.15
C THR A 516 -4.88 -8.46 -29.26
N ARG A 517 -5.03 -8.23 -27.94
CA ARG A 517 -3.92 -7.99 -27.01
C ARG A 517 -3.14 -9.24 -26.63
N PHE A 518 -3.81 -10.39 -26.57
CA PHE A 518 -3.29 -11.67 -26.10
C PHE A 518 -3.66 -12.78 -27.08
N THR A 519 -3.03 -12.74 -28.25
CA THR A 519 -3.32 -13.61 -29.41
C THR A 519 -2.93 -15.07 -29.19
N ILE A 520 -1.99 -15.32 -28.28
CA ILE A 520 -1.45 -16.65 -28.01
C ILE A 520 -2.19 -17.24 -26.79
N ALA A 521 -2.85 -18.38 -27.00
CA ALA A 521 -3.40 -19.15 -25.89
C ALA A 521 -2.28 -19.70 -25.02
N SER A 522 -2.48 -19.67 -23.72
CA SER A 522 -1.56 -20.30 -22.78
C SER A 522 -1.58 -21.83 -22.97
N PRO A 523 -0.45 -22.55 -22.77
CA PRO A 523 -0.38 -24.02 -22.87
C PRO A 523 -1.32 -24.77 -21.91
N TRP A 524 -1.94 -24.05 -20.99
CA TRP A 524 -2.80 -24.55 -19.93
C TRP A 524 -4.27 -24.24 -20.18
N GLU A 525 -4.60 -23.81 -21.39
CA GLU A 525 -5.97 -23.68 -21.84
C GLU A 525 -6.38 -24.97 -22.56
N ASN A 526 -7.58 -25.47 -22.28
CA ASN A 526 -8.16 -26.57 -23.04
C ASN A 526 -8.35 -26.14 -24.49
N ASP A 527 -8.02 -27.02 -25.44
CA ASP A 527 -8.32 -26.80 -26.85
C ASP A 527 -9.83 -26.60 -27.01
N SER A 528 -10.22 -25.39 -27.42
CA SER A 528 -11.61 -24.98 -27.62
C SER A 528 -12.20 -25.53 -28.91
#